data_AF-A0A3M1BG16-F1
#
_entry.id   AF-A0A3M1BG16-F1
#
_cell.length_a   1.000
_cell.length_b   1.000
_cell.length_c   1.000
_cell.angle_alpha   90.00
_cell.angle_beta   90.00
_cell.angle_gamma   90.00
#
_symmetry.space_group_name_H-M   'P 1'
#
loop_
_entity.id
_entity.type
_entity.pdbx_description
1 polymer ?
#
loop_
_entity_poly.entity_id
_entity_poly.type
_entity_poly.pdbx_seq_one_letter_code
_entity_poly.pdbx_strand_id
1 'polypeptide(L)'
;MKGTALPAHGRDTPIRTVTVPSRPVDETAVVLRCGALLLLLVFLLPQFGRKVEDTQRMLLPYQDPFPRLSPHLWTIFNELRAALEEICALREEEGRWPTPQALSDAFISPFAPILFVEGERLTYTWSFFEQPGLWVYLGQSRDPARFPHLMLRLEVAASGADPRHLALIGTDPFHRRLADGTIIHYSLWYHTTLPLSPLLAAPPERLGWRQVVISE
;
A
#
# COMPACT_ATOMS: atom_id res chain seq x y z
N MET A 1 -88.38 12.53 6.16
CA MET A 1 -89.36 11.79 7.00
C MET A 1 -88.89 10.34 7.11
N LYS A 2 -88.94 9.77 8.34
CA LYS A 2 -89.03 8.34 8.74
C LYS A 2 -88.39 7.32 7.76
N GLY A 3 -87.32 6.60 8.09
CA GLY A 3 -87.08 5.86 9.33
C GLY A 3 -87.59 4.44 9.16
N THR A 4 -86.72 3.43 9.11
CA THR A 4 -87.05 2.04 9.47
C THR A 4 -85.77 1.23 9.67
N ALA A 5 -85.63 0.66 10.86
CA ALA A 5 -84.64 -0.36 11.19
C ALA A 5 -85.04 -1.71 10.58
N LEU A 6 -84.06 -2.55 10.27
CA LEU A 6 -84.23 -4.00 10.06
C LEU A 6 -83.13 -4.76 10.81
N PRO A 7 -83.40 -6.02 11.21
CA PRO A 7 -82.94 -6.57 12.48
C PRO A 7 -81.81 -7.60 12.33
N ALA A 8 -81.24 -7.92 13.48
CA ALA A 8 -80.27 -8.99 13.69
C ALA A 8 -80.83 -10.36 13.32
N HIS A 9 -80.08 -11.12 12.53
CA HIS A 9 -80.22 -12.56 12.43
C HIS A 9 -78.83 -13.22 12.44
N GLY A 10 -78.60 -13.97 13.51
CA GLY A 10 -77.40 -14.76 13.72
C GLY A 10 -77.23 -15.84 12.67
N ARG A 11 -75.97 -16.12 12.35
CA ARG A 11 -75.55 -17.36 11.71
C ARG A 11 -74.38 -17.92 12.50
N ASP A 12 -74.72 -18.78 13.44
CA ASP A 12 -73.81 -19.76 14.01
C ASP A 12 -73.25 -20.61 12.86
N THR A 13 -72.01 -20.34 12.48
CA THR A 13 -71.25 -21.24 11.59
C THR A 13 -70.30 -22.04 12.48
N PRO A 14 -70.43 -23.38 12.54
CA PRO A 14 -69.53 -24.19 13.34
C PRO A 14 -68.11 -24.06 12.77
N ILE A 15 -67.16 -23.64 13.62
CA ILE A 15 -65.74 -23.53 13.28
C ILE A 15 -65.25 -24.93 12.93
N ARG A 16 -65.00 -25.16 11.63
CA ARG A 16 -64.44 -26.40 11.13
C ARG A 16 -62.94 -26.38 11.37
N THR A 17 -62.49 -27.01 12.46
CA THR A 17 -61.06 -27.17 12.75
C THR A 17 -60.44 -28.06 11.68
N VAL A 18 -59.62 -27.46 10.81
CA VAL A 18 -58.80 -28.20 9.85
C VAL A 18 -57.55 -28.67 10.59
N THR A 19 -57.46 -29.97 10.86
CA THR A 19 -56.23 -30.59 11.34
C THR A 19 -55.22 -30.60 10.19
N VAL A 20 -54.26 -29.68 10.21
CA VAL A 20 -53.13 -29.71 9.28
C VAL A 20 -52.19 -30.84 9.76
N PRO A 21 -51.87 -31.85 8.92
CA PRO A 21 -50.89 -32.85 9.32
C PRO A 21 -49.53 -32.17 9.46
N SER A 22 -49.02 -32.09 10.69
CA SER A 22 -47.62 -31.75 10.93
C SER A 22 -46.78 -32.92 10.39
N ARG A 23 -46.10 -32.69 9.27
CA ARG A 23 -45.07 -33.61 8.80
C ARG A 23 -44.00 -33.62 9.91
N PRO A 24 -43.70 -34.76 10.56
CA PRO A 24 -42.57 -34.80 11.48
C PRO A 24 -41.34 -34.59 10.62
N VAL A 25 -40.81 -33.36 10.63
CA VAL A 25 -39.45 -33.14 10.18
C VAL A 25 -38.61 -33.78 11.26
N ASP A 26 -37.85 -34.82 10.92
CA ASP A 26 -36.88 -35.41 11.85
C ASP A 26 -35.84 -34.33 12.15
N GLU A 27 -36.10 -33.55 13.20
CA GLU A 27 -35.25 -32.44 13.66
C GLU A 27 -33.84 -32.97 13.96
N THR A 28 -33.75 -34.21 14.45
CA THR A 28 -32.52 -34.99 14.61
C THR A 28 -31.74 -35.15 13.32
N ALA A 29 -32.40 -35.45 12.19
CA ALA A 29 -31.75 -35.58 10.89
C ALA A 29 -31.26 -34.23 10.36
N VAL A 30 -31.97 -33.14 10.64
CA VAL A 30 -31.55 -31.77 10.27
C VAL A 30 -30.32 -31.36 11.07
N VAL A 31 -30.33 -31.57 12.39
CA VAL A 31 -29.20 -31.25 13.27
C VAL A 31 -27.96 -32.07 12.90
N LEU A 32 -28.11 -33.36 12.60
CA LEU A 32 -27.01 -34.21 12.12
C LEU A 32 -26.41 -33.72 10.80
N ARG A 33 -27.25 -33.28 9.85
CA ARG A 33 -26.78 -32.73 8.58
C ARG A 33 -26.03 -31.41 8.77
N CYS A 34 -26.55 -30.51 9.58
CA CYS A 34 -25.88 -29.24 9.90
C CYS A 34 -24.54 -29.48 10.62
N GLY A 35 -24.50 -30.41 11.58
CA GLY A 35 -23.27 -30.79 12.28
C GLY A 35 -22.22 -31.39 11.34
N ALA A 36 -22.63 -32.29 10.45
CA ALA A 36 -21.73 -32.87 9.43
C ALA A 36 -21.20 -31.80 8.45
N LEU A 37 -22.04 -30.83 8.07
CA LEU A 37 -21.64 -29.76 7.15
C LEU A 37 -20.67 -28.79 7.82
N LEU A 38 -20.87 -28.45 9.09
CA LEU A 38 -19.91 -27.67 9.88
C LEU A 38 -18.58 -28.39 10.04
N LEU A 39 -18.60 -29.69 10.36
CA LEU A 39 -17.38 -30.49 10.46
C LEU A 39 -16.65 -30.57 9.13
N LEU A 40 -17.38 -30.76 8.02
CA LEU A 40 -16.81 -30.73 6.67
C LEU A 40 -16.19 -29.37 6.37
N LEU A 41 -16.86 -28.26 6.71
CA LEU A 41 -16.35 -26.91 6.49
C LEU A 41 -15.07 -26.68 7.30
N VAL A 42 -15.04 -27.08 8.57
CA VAL A 42 -13.85 -27.00 9.45
C VAL A 42 -12.71 -27.86 8.92
N PHE A 43 -12.99 -29.04 8.36
CA PHE A 43 -11.98 -29.92 7.76
C PHE A 43 -11.45 -29.39 6.42
N LEU A 44 -12.27 -28.67 5.65
CA LEU A 44 -11.92 -28.09 4.35
C LEU A 44 -11.26 -26.70 4.48
N LEU A 45 -11.57 -25.93 5.52
CA LEU A 45 -10.95 -24.61 5.79
C LEU A 45 -9.41 -24.62 5.75
N PRO A 46 -8.69 -25.58 6.38
CA PRO A 46 -7.23 -25.64 6.28
C PRO A 46 -6.69 -26.05 4.91
N GLN A 47 -7.52 -26.63 4.01
CA GLN A 47 -7.12 -26.93 2.63
C GLN A 47 -7.07 -25.65 1.77
N PHE A 48 -7.93 -24.67 2.06
CA PHE A 48 -7.87 -23.33 1.46
C PHE A 48 -6.89 -22.39 2.20
N GLY A 49 -6.51 -22.74 3.43
CA GLY A 49 -5.49 -22.07 4.22
C GLY A 49 -4.09 -22.70 4.12
N ARG A 50 -3.84 -23.59 3.15
CA ARG A 50 -2.48 -24.01 2.83
C ARG A 50 -1.70 -22.78 2.39
N LYS A 51 -0.88 -22.28 3.33
CA LYS A 51 0.11 -21.23 3.19
C LYS A 51 0.60 -21.13 1.75
N VAL A 52 0.33 -20.00 1.14
CA VAL A 52 1.10 -19.45 0.02
C VAL A 52 2.51 -19.15 0.56
N GLU A 53 3.28 -20.21 0.84
CA GLU A 53 4.67 -20.11 1.29
C GLU A 53 5.62 -19.95 0.09
N ASP A 54 5.08 -20.00 -1.14
CA ASP A 54 5.83 -20.06 -2.40
C ASP A 54 5.41 -19.00 -3.45
N THR A 55 4.65 -17.98 -3.03
CA THR A 55 4.71 -16.67 -3.69
C THR A 55 5.62 -15.77 -2.85
N GLN A 56 6.82 -16.25 -2.54
CA GLN A 56 7.94 -15.31 -2.54
C GLN A 56 7.90 -14.68 -3.92
N ARG A 57 7.35 -13.44 -4.02
CA ARG A 57 7.62 -12.56 -5.16
C ARG A 57 9.10 -12.73 -5.42
N MET A 58 9.48 -13.19 -6.62
CA MET A 58 10.87 -13.40 -6.99
C MET A 58 11.55 -12.03 -6.96
N LEU A 59 11.98 -11.62 -5.77
CA LEU A 59 12.71 -10.40 -5.55
C LEU A 59 14.05 -10.56 -6.24
N LEU A 60 14.46 -9.51 -6.92
CA LEU A 60 15.80 -9.49 -7.48
C LEU A 60 16.81 -9.49 -6.32
N PRO A 61 18.06 -9.99 -6.53
CA PRO A 61 19.04 -10.12 -5.44
C PRO A 61 19.38 -8.81 -4.71
N TYR A 62 19.12 -7.67 -5.36
CA TYR A 62 19.33 -6.33 -4.82
C TYR A 62 18.06 -5.73 -4.20
N GLN A 63 16.95 -6.46 -4.13
CA GLN A 63 15.68 -5.98 -3.59
C GLN A 63 15.42 -6.50 -2.18
N ASP A 64 15.04 -5.59 -1.29
CA ASP A 64 14.56 -5.91 0.05
C ASP A 64 13.11 -5.52 0.23
N PRO A 65 12.27 -6.41 0.77
CA PRO A 65 10.88 -6.08 1.03
C PRO A 65 10.78 -5.13 2.22
N PHE A 66 9.96 -4.09 2.07
CA PHE A 66 9.74 -3.04 3.06
C PHE A 66 9.49 -3.56 4.49
N PRO A 67 8.69 -4.62 4.72
CA PRO A 67 8.44 -5.16 6.06
C PRO A 67 9.66 -5.80 6.75
N ARG A 68 10.74 -6.09 6.01
CA ARG A 68 11.97 -6.70 6.56
C ARG A 68 13.07 -5.68 6.86
N LEU A 69 12.81 -4.40 6.66
CA LEU A 69 13.77 -3.35 6.96
C LEU A 69 14.01 -3.23 8.46
N SER A 70 15.21 -2.79 8.84
CA SER A 70 15.49 -2.35 10.22
C SER A 70 14.54 -1.21 10.61
N PRO A 71 14.18 -1.05 11.90
CA PRO A 71 13.30 0.03 12.36
C PRO A 71 13.71 1.43 11.88
N HIS A 72 15.02 1.73 11.90
CA HIS A 72 15.56 3.00 11.39
C HIS A 72 15.25 3.23 9.91
N LEU A 73 15.60 2.26 9.05
CA LEU A 73 15.28 2.33 7.61
C LEU A 73 13.78 2.40 7.36
N TRP A 74 12.98 1.67 8.12
CA TRP A 74 11.53 1.71 8.01
C TRP A 74 10.98 3.12 8.25
N THR A 75 11.42 3.77 9.32
CA THR A 75 11.03 5.15 9.66
C THR A 75 11.46 6.11 8.57
N ILE A 76 12.74 6.13 8.19
CA ILE A 76 13.25 7.11 7.23
C ILE A 76 12.64 6.94 5.83
N PHE A 77 12.34 5.71 5.41
CA PHE A 77 11.67 5.49 4.14
C PHE A 77 10.20 5.86 4.17
N ASN A 78 9.50 5.73 5.30
CA ASN A 78 8.16 6.30 5.42
C ASN A 78 8.18 7.83 5.35
N GLU A 79 9.16 8.48 5.98
CA GLU A 79 9.36 9.92 5.84
C GLU A 79 9.63 10.30 4.38
N LEU A 80 10.50 9.58 3.66
CA LEU A 80 10.74 9.83 2.24
C LEU A 80 9.49 9.63 1.37
N ARG A 81 8.65 8.65 1.71
CA ARG A 81 7.38 8.43 1.01
C ARG A 81 6.39 9.57 1.27
N ALA A 82 6.30 10.04 2.50
CA ALA A 82 5.48 11.21 2.82
C ALA A 82 6.01 12.46 2.11
N ALA A 83 7.32 12.65 2.09
CA ALA A 83 7.98 13.75 1.39
C ALA A 83 7.72 13.75 -0.11
N LEU A 84 7.55 12.58 -0.73
CA LEU A 84 7.29 12.48 -2.17
C LEU A 84 6.03 13.24 -2.58
N GLU A 85 4.98 13.21 -1.75
CA GLU A 85 3.75 13.97 -1.99
C GLU A 85 4.05 15.46 -2.10
N GLU A 86 4.79 16.00 -1.12
CA GLU A 86 5.17 17.41 -1.04
C GLU A 86 6.14 17.80 -2.17
N ILE A 87 7.12 16.94 -2.49
CA ILE A 87 8.05 17.15 -3.60
C ILE A 87 7.29 17.30 -4.92
N CYS A 88 6.28 16.45 -5.14
CA CYS A 88 5.47 16.50 -6.35
C CYS A 88 4.56 17.73 -6.38
N ALA A 89 3.94 18.10 -5.25
CA ALA A 89 3.13 19.30 -5.15
C ALA A 89 3.96 20.57 -5.45
N LEU A 90 5.16 20.69 -4.87
CA LEU A 90 6.08 21.78 -5.16
C LEU A 90 6.53 21.78 -6.62
N ARG A 91 6.76 20.60 -7.22
CA ARG A 91 7.08 20.49 -8.65
C ARG A 91 5.96 21.00 -9.54
N GLU A 92 4.72 20.73 -9.18
CA GLU A 92 3.53 21.20 -9.92
C GLU A 92 3.34 22.71 -9.78
N GLU A 93 3.60 23.27 -8.60
CA GLU A 93 3.50 24.70 -8.33
C GLU A 93 4.63 25.50 -9.00
N GLU A 94 5.89 25.09 -8.82
CA GLU A 94 7.06 25.86 -9.26
C GLU A 94 7.52 25.54 -10.70
N GLY A 95 7.01 24.48 -11.31
CA GLY A 95 7.43 24.06 -12.64
C GLY A 95 8.82 23.39 -12.68
N ARG A 96 9.45 23.15 -11.53
CA ARG A 96 10.79 22.54 -11.40
C ARG A 96 10.88 21.69 -10.13
N TRP A 97 11.79 20.72 -10.09
CA TRP A 97 11.94 19.88 -8.90
C TRP A 97 12.60 20.66 -7.76
N PRO A 98 12.07 20.55 -6.51
CA PRO A 98 12.60 21.32 -5.39
C PRO A 98 13.99 20.81 -4.99
N THR A 99 14.88 21.73 -4.63
CA THR A 99 16.21 21.36 -4.12
C THR A 99 16.12 20.85 -2.68
N PRO A 100 17.09 20.07 -2.18
CA PRO A 100 17.10 19.63 -0.79
C PRO A 100 17.06 20.78 0.21
N GLN A 101 17.67 21.92 -0.14
CA GLN A 101 17.61 23.13 0.69
C GLN A 101 16.19 23.69 0.74
N ALA A 102 15.48 23.78 -0.39
CA ALA A 102 14.10 24.24 -0.41
C ALA A 102 13.18 23.31 0.42
N LEU A 103 13.38 22.00 0.33
CA LEU A 103 12.66 21.02 1.15
C LEU A 103 12.97 21.18 2.64
N SER A 104 14.23 21.42 3.00
CA SER A 104 14.64 21.71 4.36
C SER A 104 14.02 23.00 4.89
N ASP A 105 14.00 24.07 4.10
CA ASP A 105 13.44 25.38 4.46
C ASP A 105 11.91 25.31 4.62
N ALA A 106 11.25 24.43 3.87
CA ALA A 106 9.84 24.08 4.01
C ALA A 106 9.56 23.10 5.17
N PHE A 107 10.56 22.73 5.96
CA PHE A 107 10.46 21.77 7.07
C PHE A 107 9.94 20.37 6.65
N ILE A 108 10.23 19.94 5.42
CA ILE A 108 9.84 18.62 4.91
C ILE A 108 10.87 17.58 5.38
N SER A 109 10.44 16.64 6.22
CA SER A 109 11.25 15.46 6.58
C SER A 109 11.48 14.57 5.35
N PRO A 110 12.62 13.85 5.23
CA PRO A 110 13.80 13.87 6.09
C PRO A 110 14.86 14.93 5.71
N PHE A 111 14.49 15.91 4.89
CA PHE A 111 15.39 16.98 4.45
C PHE A 111 15.59 18.03 5.55
N ALA A 112 14.57 18.23 6.38
CA ALA A 112 14.62 19.10 7.53
C ALA A 112 15.61 18.60 8.62
N PRO A 113 16.30 19.51 9.32
CA PRO A 113 17.38 19.18 10.27
C PRO A 113 16.93 18.52 11.59
N ILE A 114 15.64 18.22 11.75
CA ILE A 114 15.00 17.79 13.00
C ILE A 114 14.36 16.40 12.83
N LEU A 115 15.18 15.41 12.49
CA LEU A 115 14.79 14.00 12.69
C LEU A 115 15.53 13.43 13.88
N PHE A 116 14.76 13.05 14.89
CA PHE A 116 15.22 12.26 16.02
C PHE A 116 14.73 10.83 15.84
N VAL A 117 15.66 9.88 15.66
CA VAL A 117 15.36 8.45 15.74
C VAL A 117 16.10 7.92 16.95
N GLU A 118 15.35 7.30 17.88
CA GLU A 118 15.90 6.74 19.13
C GLU A 118 16.67 7.76 19.99
N GLY A 119 16.30 9.05 19.91
CA GLY A 119 16.98 10.13 20.65
C GLY A 119 18.28 10.62 20.01
N GLU A 120 18.69 10.04 18.87
CA GLU A 120 19.83 10.51 18.09
C GLU A 120 19.37 11.38 16.91
N ARG A 121 20.11 12.47 16.69
CA ARG A 121 19.88 13.36 15.55
C ARG A 121 20.42 12.71 14.28
N LEU A 122 19.52 12.26 13.43
CA LEU A 122 19.90 11.78 12.10
C LEU A 122 20.32 12.97 11.26
N THR A 123 21.59 12.98 10.85
CA THR A 123 22.13 14.09 10.06
C THR A 123 22.59 13.54 8.72
N TYR A 124 21.65 13.47 7.77
CA TYR A 124 21.96 13.22 6.37
C TYR A 124 22.41 14.52 5.71
N THR A 125 23.49 14.46 4.94
CA THR A 125 23.86 15.52 4.01
C THR A 125 23.18 15.21 2.68
N TRP A 126 22.19 16.01 2.30
CA TRP A 126 21.42 15.79 1.08
C TRP A 126 22.05 16.50 -0.11
N SER A 127 22.20 15.75 -1.21
CA SER A 127 22.59 16.26 -2.52
C SER A 127 21.48 15.98 -3.52
N PHE A 128 21.40 16.80 -4.57
CA PHE A 128 20.42 16.62 -5.64
C PHE A 128 21.12 16.60 -7.00
N PHE A 129 20.73 15.63 -7.81
CA PHE A 129 21.23 15.46 -9.16
C PHE A 129 20.06 15.44 -10.14
N GLU A 130 20.23 16.15 -11.23
CA GLU A 130 19.24 16.27 -12.29
C GLU A 130 19.88 15.88 -13.62
N GLN A 131 19.20 14.98 -14.32
CA GLN A 131 19.49 14.57 -15.68
C GLN A 131 18.16 14.56 -16.45
N PRO A 132 18.18 14.65 -17.80
CA PRO A 132 16.94 14.59 -18.58
C PRO A 132 16.12 13.34 -18.26
N GLY A 133 14.97 13.54 -17.61
CA GLY A 133 14.05 12.48 -17.22
C GLY A 133 14.45 11.68 -15.97
N LEU A 134 15.47 12.10 -15.23
CA LEU A 134 15.95 11.44 -14.02
C LEU A 134 16.36 12.47 -12.95
N TRP A 135 15.78 12.36 -11.76
CA TRP A 135 16.08 13.20 -10.62
C TRP A 135 16.40 12.35 -9.39
N VAL A 136 17.46 12.70 -8.67
CA VAL A 136 18.00 11.89 -7.59
C VAL A 136 18.27 12.75 -6.38
N TYR A 137 17.61 12.42 -5.26
CA TYR A 137 17.93 12.94 -3.94
C TYR A 137 18.79 11.93 -3.19
N LEU A 138 20.03 12.30 -2.89
CA LEU A 138 21.02 11.44 -2.25
C LEU A 138 21.29 11.91 -0.82
N GLY A 139 20.90 11.11 0.16
CA GLY A 139 21.13 11.35 1.58
C GLY A 139 22.40 10.63 2.03
N GLN A 140 23.47 11.38 2.30
CA GLN A 140 24.73 10.81 2.76
C GLN A 140 24.81 10.81 4.29
N SER A 141 24.93 9.62 4.88
CA SER A 141 25.24 9.46 6.30
C SER A 141 26.75 9.57 6.56
N ARG A 142 27.10 10.07 7.75
CA ARG A 142 28.47 10.07 8.27
C ARG A 142 28.92 8.69 8.80
N ASP A 143 27.96 7.85 9.16
CA ASP A 143 28.18 6.48 9.64
C ASP A 143 27.26 5.52 8.86
N PRO A 144 27.65 5.10 7.64
CA PRO A 144 26.80 4.28 6.79
C PRO A 144 26.63 2.83 7.27
N ALA A 145 27.48 2.38 8.20
CA ALA A 145 27.33 1.06 8.82
C ALA A 145 26.12 1.03 9.77
N ARG A 146 25.88 2.13 10.50
CA ARG A 146 24.73 2.27 11.40
C ARG A 146 23.51 2.88 10.71
N PHE A 147 23.73 3.93 9.91
CA PHE A 147 22.70 4.69 9.22
C PHE A 147 23.01 4.67 7.72
N PRO A 148 22.43 3.77 6.94
CA PRO A 148 22.79 3.64 5.52
C PRO A 148 22.59 4.94 4.75
N HIS A 149 23.40 5.14 3.72
CA HIS A 149 23.11 6.15 2.70
C HIS A 149 21.77 5.86 2.05
N LEU A 150 21.06 6.91 1.64
CA LEU A 150 19.71 6.84 1.10
C LEU A 150 19.67 7.47 -0.27
N MET A 151 18.81 6.94 -1.13
CA MET A 151 18.54 7.53 -2.43
C MET A 151 17.05 7.42 -2.76
N LEU A 152 16.44 8.57 -3.03
CA LEU A 152 15.15 8.68 -3.70
C LEU A 152 15.41 9.02 -5.17
N ARG A 153 15.02 8.11 -6.05
CA ARG A 153 15.19 8.23 -7.50
C ARG A 153 13.81 8.41 -8.14
N LEU A 154 13.66 9.47 -8.93
CA LEU A 154 12.47 9.81 -9.70
C LEU A 154 12.82 9.74 -11.18
N GLU A 155 12.04 9.00 -11.97
CA GLU A 155 12.29 8.82 -13.39
C GLU A 155 11.01 9.05 -14.18
N VAL A 156 11.11 9.65 -15.36
CA VAL A 156 9.98 9.65 -16.29
C VAL A 156 9.71 8.21 -16.71
N ALA A 157 8.49 7.73 -16.50
CA ALA A 157 8.09 6.43 -17.01
C ALA A 157 8.21 6.44 -18.54
N ALA A 158 8.87 5.43 -19.11
CA ALA A 158 9.17 5.40 -20.54
C ALA A 158 7.91 5.62 -21.40
N SER A 159 8.02 6.51 -22.40
CA SER A 159 6.99 6.72 -23.41
C SER A 159 6.74 5.40 -24.15
N GLY A 160 5.55 4.84 -24.02
CA GLY A 160 5.21 3.51 -24.56
C GLY A 160 4.89 2.44 -23.50
N ALA A 161 4.86 2.79 -22.21
CA ALA A 161 4.27 1.93 -21.19
C ALA A 161 2.86 1.49 -21.63
N ASP A 162 2.60 0.18 -21.60
CA ASP A 162 1.34 -0.43 -22.02
C ASP A 162 0.15 0.37 -21.43
N PRO A 163 -0.84 0.79 -22.22
CA PRO A 163 -2.06 1.44 -21.72
C PRO A 163 -2.73 0.71 -20.54
N ARG A 164 -2.52 -0.61 -20.41
CA ARG A 164 -2.95 -1.41 -19.25
C ARG A 164 -2.12 -1.17 -18.00
N HIS A 165 -0.82 -0.91 -18.11
CA HIS A 165 0.02 -0.41 -17.02
C HIS A 165 -0.37 1.04 -16.66
N LEU A 166 -0.74 1.85 -17.65
CA LEU A 166 -1.25 3.20 -17.42
C LEU A 166 -2.59 3.20 -16.65
N ALA A 167 -3.45 2.18 -16.87
CA ALA A 167 -4.70 2.01 -16.14
C ALA A 167 -4.52 1.64 -14.65
N LEU A 168 -3.32 1.19 -14.25
CA LEU A 168 -2.93 0.93 -12.86
C LEU A 168 -2.21 2.12 -12.21
N ILE A 169 -1.94 3.20 -12.95
CA ILE A 169 -1.37 4.43 -12.39
C ILE A 169 -2.42 5.07 -11.49
N GLY A 170 -2.18 5.02 -10.18
CA GLY A 170 -3.13 5.37 -9.13
C GLY A 170 -3.41 4.22 -8.15
N THR A 171 -3.10 2.98 -8.54
CA THR A 171 -3.16 1.79 -7.66
C THR A 171 -1.79 1.16 -7.44
N ASP A 172 -0.84 1.35 -8.35
CA ASP A 172 0.54 0.93 -8.12
C ASP A 172 1.25 1.96 -7.22
N PRO A 173 1.81 1.54 -6.07
CA PRO A 173 2.50 2.45 -5.18
C PRO A 173 3.69 3.16 -5.82
N PHE A 174 4.31 2.67 -6.90
CA PHE A 174 5.55 3.23 -7.45
C PHE A 174 5.39 4.28 -8.56
N HIS A 175 4.17 4.52 -9.03
CA HIS A 175 3.92 5.46 -10.12
C HIS A 175 3.02 6.60 -9.68
N ARG A 176 3.40 7.83 -10.05
CA ARG A 176 2.57 9.01 -9.83
C ARG A 176 2.38 9.75 -11.15
N ARG A 177 1.16 10.20 -11.41
CA ARG A 177 0.86 11.12 -12.51
C ARG A 177 0.81 12.55 -11.98
N LEU A 178 1.55 13.43 -12.61
CA LEU A 178 1.54 14.87 -12.34
C LEU A 178 0.42 15.57 -13.12
N ALA A 179 0.07 16.79 -12.72
CA ALA A 179 -0.95 17.63 -13.34
C ALA A 179 -0.67 17.92 -14.82
N ASP A 180 0.60 18.02 -15.21
CA ASP A 180 1.03 18.21 -16.60
C ASP A 180 0.92 16.93 -17.46
N GLY A 181 0.49 15.82 -16.87
CA GLY A 181 0.34 14.53 -17.51
C GLY A 181 1.60 13.66 -17.49
N THR A 182 2.72 14.18 -17.00
CA THR A 182 3.96 13.41 -16.81
C THR A 182 3.71 12.30 -15.81
N ILE A 183 4.21 11.10 -16.12
CA ILE A 183 4.19 9.98 -15.19
C ILE A 183 5.61 9.78 -14.68
N ILE A 184 5.75 9.84 -13.36
CA ILE A 184 7.00 9.52 -12.68
C ILE A 184 6.92 8.12 -12.09
N HIS A 185 7.98 7.36 -12.30
CA HIS A 185 8.30 6.18 -11.50
C HIS A 185 9.23 6.63 -10.38
N TYR A 186 8.97 6.23 -9.14
CA TYR A 186 9.89 6.47 -8.05
C TYR A 186 10.38 5.18 -7.40
N SER A 187 11.62 5.21 -6.93
CA SER A 187 12.23 4.09 -6.25
C SER A 187 13.10 4.56 -5.08
N LEU A 188 13.12 3.75 -4.03
CA LEU A 188 13.84 4.00 -2.78
C LEU A 188 14.98 3.01 -2.67
N TRP A 189 16.16 3.52 -2.32
CA TRP A 189 17.37 2.72 -2.27
C TRP A 189 18.20 3.05 -1.04
N TYR A 190 18.99 2.09 -0.56
CA TYR A 190 19.99 2.32 0.47
C TYR A 190 21.33 1.64 0.17
N HIS A 191 22.39 2.14 0.80
CA HIS A 191 23.75 1.62 0.68
C HIS A 191 24.52 1.76 1.99
N THR A 192 25.28 0.73 2.40
CA THR A 192 25.94 0.68 3.71
C THR A 192 27.45 0.94 3.66
N THR A 193 28.04 1.14 2.49
CA THR A 193 29.49 1.32 2.33
C THR A 193 29.86 2.57 1.52
N LEU A 194 31.16 2.93 1.53
CA LEU A 194 31.76 4.04 0.78
C LEU A 194 32.81 3.51 -0.21
N PRO A 195 33.15 4.26 -1.29
CA PRO A 195 32.63 5.57 -1.67
C PRO A 195 31.40 5.50 -2.60
N LEU A 196 30.50 6.45 -2.44
CA LEU A 196 29.38 6.65 -3.37
C LEU A 196 29.84 7.52 -4.55
N SER A 197 29.68 7.02 -5.78
CA SER A 197 29.76 7.88 -6.95
C SER A 197 28.48 8.72 -7.03
N PRO A 198 28.55 10.06 -7.05
CA PRO A 198 27.38 10.93 -7.18
C PRO A 198 26.75 10.86 -8.57
N LEU A 199 27.54 10.44 -9.57
CA LEU A 199 27.05 10.17 -10.92
C LEU A 199 26.67 8.69 -10.97
N LEU A 200 25.37 8.42 -11.12
CA LEU A 200 24.82 7.11 -11.48
C LEU A 200 25.24 6.76 -12.92
N ALA A 201 26.54 6.69 -13.19
CA ALA A 201 27.10 6.30 -14.49
C ALA A 201 26.81 4.82 -14.81
N ALA A 202 26.35 4.07 -13.81
CA ALA A 202 25.86 2.71 -13.93
C ALA A 202 24.53 2.57 -13.14
N PRO A 203 23.72 1.56 -13.48
CA PRO A 203 22.54 1.20 -12.69
C PRO A 203 22.88 1.01 -11.21
N PRO A 204 22.05 1.52 -10.26
CA PRO A 204 22.35 1.50 -8.83
C PRO A 204 22.71 0.11 -8.29
N GLU A 205 22.03 -0.94 -8.73
CA GLU A 205 22.25 -2.31 -8.28
C GLU A 205 23.66 -2.83 -8.59
N ARG A 206 24.29 -2.34 -9.67
CA ARG A 206 25.68 -2.68 -10.01
C ARG A 206 26.69 -1.97 -9.13
N LEU A 207 26.27 -0.88 -8.50
CA LEU A 207 27.05 -0.09 -7.56
C LEU A 207 26.82 -0.55 -6.12
N GLY A 208 26.10 -1.67 -5.91
CA GLY A 208 25.83 -2.25 -4.60
C GLY A 208 24.61 -1.68 -3.88
N TRP A 209 23.88 -0.74 -4.51
CA TRP A 209 22.64 -0.22 -3.92
C TRP A 209 21.59 -1.30 -3.81
N ARG A 210 20.85 -1.26 -2.69
CA ARG A 210 19.73 -2.15 -2.43
C ARG A 210 18.44 -1.38 -2.59
N GLN A 211 17.53 -1.88 -3.43
CA GLN A 211 16.22 -1.29 -3.67
C GLN A 211 15.24 -1.77 -2.61
N VAL A 212 14.50 -0.84 -2.04
CA VAL A 212 13.37 -1.16 -1.18
C VAL A 212 12.12 -1.32 -2.02
N VAL A 213 11.49 -2.48 -1.92
CA VAL A 213 10.23 -2.76 -2.61
C VAL A 213 9.09 -2.88 -1.60
N ILE A 214 8.01 -2.15 -1.86
CA ILE A 214 6.76 -2.25 -1.12
C ILE A 214 6.02 -3.47 -1.66
N SER A 215 5.93 -4.50 -0.84
CA SER A 215 5.11 -5.65 -1.15
C SER A 215 3.75 -5.51 -0.48
N GLU A 216 2.70 -5.19 -1.25
CA GLU A 216 1.29 -5.35 -0.79
C GLU A 216 0.92 -6.81 -0.57
#